data_AF-G0W6F3-F1
#
_entry.id   AF-G0W6F3-F1
#
_cell.length_a   1.000
_cell.length_b   1.000
_cell.length_c   1.000
_cell.angle_alpha   90.00
_cell.angle_beta   90.00
_cell.angle_gamma   90.00
#
_symmetry.space_group_name_H-M   'P 1'
#
loop_
_entity.id
_entity.type
_entity.pdbx_description
1 polymer ?
#
loop_
_entity_poly.entity_id
_entity_poly.type
_entity_poly.pdbx_seq_one_letter_code
_entity_poly.pdbx_strand_id
1 'polypeptide(L)'
;MVATPRWNYNRDIPPNLYREDKKLDTERRDETRQKSMNKWSIILRRNLTTTPTKQLRPFNELFPSKRFINKILFEIDSDKTYHELLPKFTKLYQNTSYSLRPLYDFQDSHELMLMNKILRQISKRQRMTNESFIKMENLLLERAAELGDNDAISMLCFNILKDNASGENDGDVKNAKKLVKELLEIEHPLTLKNVGDLCVVRHDNNEAKRYYNKFLQTVLHGNDDNNSNVLLIGQVYEKLGEIEYQEGNFLKAEEYWLKCIKICKLEDCNKSYFYLGKIYLNSEPLKSKVLFENCATQGFKEAFKELGFLEMNYFKNYDKAIEWFKLGMELFDIQCFFGFFQSCYHLKKWGACSNCLKSLKRFESVNKSYKDLIDQFLIQTK
;
A
#
# COMPACT_ATOMS: atom_id res chain seq x y z
N MET A 1 25.37 -47.10 24.71
CA MET A 1 26.05 -47.60 23.51
C MET A 1 25.06 -48.40 22.66
N VAL A 2 24.46 -47.78 21.65
CA VAL A 2 23.86 -48.47 20.50
C VAL A 2 24.05 -47.52 19.31
N ALA A 3 24.87 -47.92 18.35
CA ALA A 3 25.17 -47.17 17.13
C ALA A 3 24.29 -47.70 15.99
N THR A 4 23.68 -46.81 15.22
CA THR A 4 22.96 -47.13 13.98
C THR A 4 23.84 -46.84 12.75
N PRO A 5 23.68 -47.59 11.64
CA PRO A 5 24.62 -47.57 10.51
C PRO A 5 24.29 -46.52 9.46
N ARG A 6 25.34 -45.87 8.93
CA ARG A 6 25.30 -45.00 7.74
C ARG A 6 25.14 -45.84 6.47
N TRP A 7 24.06 -45.60 5.72
CA TRP A 7 23.93 -46.08 4.35
C TRP A 7 24.57 -45.09 3.39
N ASN A 8 25.48 -45.62 2.57
CA ASN A 8 26.21 -44.93 1.53
C ASN A 8 25.71 -45.51 0.20
N TYR A 9 24.97 -44.74 -0.60
CA TYR A 9 24.52 -45.15 -1.94
C TYR A 9 25.14 -44.21 -2.96
N ASN A 10 26.19 -44.67 -3.61
CA ASN A 10 26.69 -44.12 -4.86
C ASN A 10 27.29 -45.29 -5.66
N ARG A 11 26.96 -45.35 -6.96
CA ARG A 11 27.11 -46.43 -7.97
C ARG A 11 25.82 -47.26 -8.13
N ASP A 12 25.15 -47.36 -9.27
CA ASP A 12 25.54 -47.25 -10.68
C ASP A 12 24.36 -46.80 -11.56
N ILE A 13 24.55 -45.82 -12.45
CA ILE A 13 23.65 -45.55 -13.61
C ILE A 13 24.52 -45.15 -14.81
N PRO A 14 24.34 -45.76 -16.00
CA PRO A 14 25.20 -45.53 -17.17
C PRO A 14 25.04 -44.12 -17.77
N PRO A 15 26.13 -43.47 -18.23
CA PRO A 15 26.10 -42.10 -18.73
C PRO A 15 25.90 -42.09 -20.26
N ASN A 16 24.66 -42.24 -20.76
CA ASN A 16 24.33 -41.79 -22.13
C ASN A 16 22.84 -41.77 -22.53
N LEU A 17 21.93 -41.39 -21.63
CA LEU A 17 20.49 -41.25 -21.96
C LEU A 17 19.87 -39.88 -21.59
N TYR A 18 20.69 -38.85 -21.31
CA TYR A 18 20.21 -37.57 -20.78
C TYR A 18 20.53 -36.31 -21.61
N ARG A 19 20.95 -36.45 -22.87
CA ARG A 19 21.41 -35.28 -23.65
C ARG A 19 20.48 -34.76 -24.75
N GLU A 20 19.47 -35.53 -25.16
CA GLU A 20 18.56 -35.09 -26.24
C GLU A 20 17.18 -34.67 -25.72
N ASP A 21 16.62 -35.32 -24.68
CA ASP A 21 15.30 -34.94 -24.15
C ASP A 21 15.29 -33.64 -23.34
N LYS A 22 16.40 -33.29 -22.65
CA LYS A 22 16.47 -32.04 -21.88
C LYS A 22 16.51 -30.79 -22.77
N LYS A 23 17.06 -30.88 -23.99
CA LYS A 23 17.08 -29.75 -24.93
C LYS A 23 15.70 -29.52 -25.55
N LEU A 24 15.00 -30.58 -25.93
CA LEU A 24 13.63 -30.52 -26.45
C LEU A 24 12.62 -30.05 -25.41
N ASP A 25 12.78 -30.41 -24.14
CA ASP A 25 11.93 -29.91 -23.05
C ASP A 25 12.24 -28.45 -22.66
N THR A 26 13.49 -28.00 -22.73
CA THR A 26 13.82 -26.58 -22.56
C THR A 26 13.34 -25.74 -23.74
N GLU A 27 13.49 -26.22 -24.98
CA GLU A 27 13.04 -25.52 -26.17
C GLU A 27 11.50 -25.47 -26.26
N ARG A 28 10.79 -26.54 -25.86
CA ARG A 28 9.32 -26.49 -25.72
C ARG A 28 8.86 -25.59 -24.58
N ARG A 29 9.56 -25.57 -23.44
CA ARG A 29 9.26 -24.61 -22.35
C ARG A 29 9.50 -23.18 -22.79
N ASP A 30 10.59 -22.91 -23.51
CA ASP A 30 10.93 -21.57 -24.02
C ASP A 30 10.01 -21.14 -25.16
N GLU A 31 9.58 -22.03 -26.06
CA GLU A 31 8.55 -21.73 -27.06
C GLU A 31 7.16 -21.49 -26.45
N THR A 32 6.82 -22.25 -25.40
CA THR A 32 5.56 -22.05 -24.64
C THR A 32 5.61 -20.75 -23.85
N ARG A 33 6.79 -20.40 -23.30
CA ARG A 33 7.06 -19.12 -22.63
C ARG A 33 7.00 -17.97 -23.62
N GLN A 34 7.60 -18.08 -24.80
CA GLN A 34 7.58 -17.08 -25.89
C GLN A 34 6.17 -16.88 -26.48
N LYS A 35 5.41 -17.97 -26.68
CA LYS A 35 3.99 -17.89 -27.10
C LYS A 35 3.10 -17.31 -26.00
N SER A 36 3.42 -17.56 -24.72
CA SER A 36 2.76 -16.90 -23.59
C SER A 36 3.12 -15.40 -23.56
N MET A 37 4.38 -15.01 -23.78
CA MET A 37 4.89 -13.63 -23.86
C MET A 37 4.22 -12.81 -24.96
N ASN A 38 4.02 -13.39 -26.14
CA ASN A 38 3.26 -12.74 -27.21
C ASN A 38 1.78 -12.58 -26.86
N LYS A 39 1.21 -13.48 -26.05
CA LYS A 39 -0.16 -13.37 -25.53
C LYS A 39 -0.27 -12.34 -24.38
N TRP A 40 0.78 -12.18 -23.56
CA TRP A 40 0.86 -11.20 -22.46
C TRP A 40 0.92 -9.74 -22.98
N SER A 41 1.69 -9.50 -24.06
CA SER A 41 1.95 -8.15 -24.61
C SER A 41 0.78 -7.49 -25.38
N ILE A 42 -0.13 -8.28 -25.96
CA ILE A 42 -1.23 -7.78 -26.79
C ILE A 42 -2.41 -7.27 -25.94
N ILE A 43 -2.57 -7.80 -24.74
CA ILE A 43 -3.78 -7.65 -23.92
C ILE A 43 -3.68 -6.41 -23.02
N LEU A 44 -2.51 -6.18 -22.40
CA LEU A 44 -2.27 -5.04 -21.50
C LEU A 44 -2.30 -3.66 -22.19
N ARG A 45 -2.00 -3.60 -23.50
CA ARG A 45 -1.95 -2.34 -24.27
C ARG A 45 -3.31 -1.67 -24.47
N ARG A 46 -4.44 -2.34 -24.18
CA ARG A 46 -5.79 -1.85 -24.55
C ARG A 46 -6.38 -0.86 -23.54
N ASN A 47 -5.82 -0.74 -22.33
CA ASN A 47 -6.39 0.06 -21.23
C ASN A 47 -5.84 1.50 -21.10
N LEU A 48 -5.08 1.99 -22.09
CA LEU A 48 -4.56 3.36 -22.10
C LEU A 48 -5.04 4.14 -23.33
N THR A 49 -6.35 4.44 -23.38
CA THR A 49 -6.85 5.52 -24.23
C THR A 49 -6.79 6.83 -23.44
N THR A 50 -5.73 7.62 -23.63
CA THR A 50 -5.74 9.02 -23.19
C THR A 50 -5.34 9.94 -24.33
N THR A 51 -6.15 10.97 -24.50
CA THR A 51 -5.99 12.11 -25.41
C THR A 51 -4.65 12.83 -25.22
N PRO A 52 -4.07 13.41 -26.29
CA PRO A 52 -2.79 14.09 -26.22
C PRO A 52 -2.95 15.40 -25.44
N THR A 53 -2.18 15.59 -24.37
CA THR A 53 -2.17 16.87 -23.63
C THR A 53 -0.77 17.43 -23.44
N LYS A 54 -0.66 18.69 -23.87
CA LYS A 54 0.22 19.82 -23.47
C LYS A 54 1.74 19.60 -23.30
N GLN A 55 2.46 20.64 -23.72
CA GLN A 55 3.90 20.83 -23.66
C GLN A 55 4.48 20.38 -22.29
N LEU A 56 5.37 19.39 -22.32
CA LEU A 56 5.94 18.75 -21.13
C LEU A 56 6.89 19.69 -20.38
N ARG A 57 6.87 19.61 -19.05
CA ARG A 57 7.94 20.19 -18.23
C ARG A 57 9.24 19.40 -18.45
N PRO A 58 10.40 20.05 -18.41
CA PRO A 58 11.66 19.34 -18.53
C PRO A 58 11.83 18.34 -17.38
N PHE A 59 12.29 17.12 -17.69
CA PHE A 59 12.41 16.04 -16.71
C PHE A 59 13.25 16.42 -15.48
N ASN A 60 14.26 17.27 -15.66
CA ASN A 60 15.14 17.75 -14.59
C ASN A 60 14.44 18.61 -13.53
N GLU A 61 13.31 19.24 -13.87
CA GLU A 61 12.49 19.97 -12.90
C GLU A 61 11.53 19.03 -12.14
N LEU A 62 11.22 17.87 -12.72
CA LEU A 62 10.27 16.91 -12.19
C LEU A 62 10.94 15.88 -11.28
N PHE A 63 12.10 15.37 -11.71
CA PHE A 63 12.78 14.28 -11.05
C PHE A 63 13.61 14.78 -9.86
N PRO A 64 13.62 14.07 -8.71
CA PRO A 64 14.32 14.54 -7.53
C PRO A 64 15.84 14.66 -7.69
N SER A 65 16.43 15.45 -6.79
CA SER A 65 17.88 15.65 -6.75
C SER A 65 18.66 14.34 -6.47
N LYS A 66 19.91 14.29 -6.95
CA LYS A 66 20.82 13.16 -6.72
C LYS A 66 20.89 12.71 -5.26
N ARG A 67 20.99 13.65 -4.32
CA ARG A 67 21.06 13.36 -2.87
C ARG A 67 19.81 12.63 -2.39
N PHE A 68 18.65 13.02 -2.89
CA PHE A 68 17.38 12.41 -2.53
C PHE A 68 17.27 10.98 -3.05
N ILE A 69 17.64 10.75 -4.32
CA ILE A 69 17.61 9.41 -4.91
C ILE A 69 18.65 8.48 -4.29
N ASN A 70 19.87 8.95 -4.02
CA ASN A 70 20.88 8.15 -3.34
C ASN A 70 20.42 7.70 -1.94
N LYS A 71 19.67 8.54 -1.22
CA LYS A 71 19.06 8.14 0.06
C LYS A 71 18.05 7.01 -0.14
N ILE A 72 17.21 7.07 -1.18
CA ILE A 72 16.27 6.00 -1.51
C ILE A 72 17.00 4.71 -1.89
N LEU A 73 18.03 4.79 -2.75
CA LEU A 73 18.82 3.65 -3.18
C LEU A 73 19.49 2.95 -2.00
N PHE A 74 20.06 3.72 -1.07
CA PHE A 74 20.65 3.20 0.16
C PHE A 74 19.63 2.46 1.03
N GLU A 75 18.43 3.02 1.21
CA GLU A 75 17.39 2.38 2.03
C GLU A 75 16.80 1.11 1.40
N ILE A 76 16.84 1.00 0.07
CA ILE A 76 16.41 -0.19 -0.66
C ILE A 76 17.55 -1.24 -0.74
N ASP A 77 18.75 -0.88 -0.29
CA ASP A 77 19.98 -1.68 -0.42
C ASP A 77 20.28 -2.04 -1.88
N SER A 78 20.19 -1.04 -2.76
CA SER A 78 20.41 -1.20 -4.19
C SER A 78 21.90 -1.13 -4.56
N ASP A 79 22.31 -2.04 -5.45
CA ASP A 79 23.63 -2.06 -6.09
C ASP A 79 23.80 -0.99 -7.19
N LYS A 80 22.70 -0.33 -7.62
CA LYS A 80 22.70 0.64 -8.72
C LYS A 80 22.99 2.05 -8.26
N THR A 81 23.59 2.84 -9.15
CA THR A 81 23.88 4.26 -8.89
C THR A 81 22.88 5.20 -9.55
N TYR A 82 22.75 6.42 -9.01
CA TYR A 82 21.93 7.48 -9.63
C TYR A 82 22.31 7.74 -11.10
N HIS A 83 23.61 7.68 -11.41
CA HIS A 83 24.11 7.96 -12.76
C HIS A 83 23.78 6.85 -13.76
N GLU A 84 23.65 5.61 -13.30
CA GLU A 84 23.20 4.48 -14.14
C GLU A 84 21.70 4.54 -14.42
N LEU A 85 20.90 4.90 -13.41
CA LEU A 85 19.43 4.90 -13.52
C LEU A 85 18.87 6.17 -14.17
N LEU A 86 19.52 7.33 -14.00
CA LEU A 86 19.00 8.60 -14.52
C LEU A 86 18.78 8.61 -16.04
N PRO A 87 19.71 8.11 -16.89
CA PRO A 87 19.49 8.02 -18.33
C PRO A 87 18.28 7.14 -18.69
N LYS A 88 18.10 6.05 -17.94
CA LYS A 88 16.99 5.11 -18.11
C LYS A 88 15.64 5.76 -17.75
N PHE A 89 15.58 6.49 -16.64
CA PHE A 89 14.40 7.27 -16.28
C PHE A 89 14.09 8.39 -17.28
N THR A 90 15.11 9.11 -17.76
CA THR A 90 14.94 10.16 -18.78
C THR A 90 14.35 9.58 -20.06
N LYS A 91 14.87 8.43 -20.52
CA LYS A 91 14.37 7.72 -21.70
C LYS A 91 12.94 7.23 -21.51
N LEU A 92 12.62 6.68 -20.33
CA LEU A 92 11.26 6.27 -19.99
C LEU A 92 10.29 7.45 -20.00
N TYR A 93 10.68 8.61 -19.45
CA TYR A 93 9.87 9.82 -19.43
C TYR A 93 9.59 10.37 -20.84
N GLN A 94 10.59 10.32 -21.73
CA GLN A 94 10.40 10.66 -23.14
C GLN A 94 9.40 9.70 -23.81
N ASN A 95 9.49 8.41 -23.54
CA ASN A 95 8.57 7.40 -24.09
C ASN A 95 7.13 7.54 -23.57
N THR A 96 6.91 8.01 -22.34
CA THR A 96 5.55 8.33 -21.85
C THR A 96 4.86 9.44 -22.63
N SER A 97 5.62 10.24 -23.39
CA SER A 97 5.10 11.39 -24.16
C SER A 97 4.67 11.02 -25.58
N TYR A 98 5.35 10.05 -26.17
CA TYR A 98 5.06 9.54 -27.51
C TYR A 98 4.49 8.15 -27.35
N SER A 99 3.16 8.07 -27.30
CA SER A 99 2.45 6.79 -27.25
C SER A 99 3.04 5.81 -28.29
N LEU A 100 3.19 4.54 -27.89
CA LEU A 100 3.42 3.37 -28.74
C LEU A 100 4.87 2.92 -29.03
N ARG A 101 5.90 3.29 -28.24
CA ARG A 101 7.20 2.59 -28.35
C ARG A 101 7.31 1.46 -27.32
N PRO A 102 7.48 0.20 -27.76
CA PRO A 102 7.80 -0.88 -26.84
C PRO A 102 9.18 -0.63 -26.23
N LEU A 103 9.30 -0.84 -24.92
CA LEU A 103 10.53 -0.67 -24.14
C LEU A 103 11.52 -1.82 -24.43
N TYR A 104 11.81 -2.12 -25.70
CA TYR A 104 12.70 -3.22 -26.11
C TYR A 104 14.12 -3.09 -25.54
N ASP A 105 14.54 -1.86 -25.27
CA ASP A 105 15.85 -1.56 -24.68
C ASP A 105 15.96 -1.97 -23.20
N PHE A 106 14.83 -2.28 -22.55
CA PHE A 106 14.78 -2.76 -21.18
C PHE A 106 14.56 -4.27 -21.19
N GLN A 107 15.60 -5.01 -20.81
CA GLN A 107 15.63 -6.47 -20.84
C GLN A 107 15.73 -7.11 -19.45
N ASP A 108 16.06 -6.33 -18.41
CA ASP A 108 16.18 -6.81 -17.03
C ASP A 108 14.92 -6.46 -16.23
N SER A 109 14.16 -7.48 -15.84
CA SER A 109 12.94 -7.30 -15.04
C SER A 109 13.23 -6.81 -13.63
N HIS A 110 14.32 -7.25 -13.00
CA HIS A 110 14.67 -6.83 -11.64
C HIS A 110 15.00 -5.35 -11.59
N GLU A 111 15.72 -4.84 -12.58
CA GLU A 111 16.01 -3.41 -12.69
C GLU A 111 14.73 -2.58 -12.92
N LEU A 112 13.80 -3.06 -13.75
CA LEU A 112 12.51 -2.40 -13.97
C LEU A 112 11.69 -2.32 -12.68
N MET A 113 11.67 -3.40 -11.89
CA MET A 113 11.01 -3.44 -10.59
C MET A 113 11.68 -2.53 -9.56
N LEU A 114 13.01 -2.44 -9.56
CA LEU A 114 13.76 -1.47 -8.76
C LEU A 114 13.38 -0.03 -9.14
N MET A 115 13.37 0.29 -10.43
CA MET A 115 12.96 1.61 -10.91
C MET A 115 11.52 1.95 -10.50
N ASN A 116 10.60 0.99 -10.59
CA ASN A 116 9.22 1.16 -10.13
C ASN A 116 9.16 1.45 -8.62
N LYS A 117 9.91 0.68 -7.81
CA LYS A 117 10.01 0.88 -6.36
C LYS A 117 10.56 2.27 -6.01
N ILE A 118 11.53 2.78 -6.76
CA ILE A 118 12.07 4.14 -6.57
C ILE A 118 10.99 5.19 -6.83
N LEU A 119 10.25 5.10 -7.95
CA LEU A 119 9.16 6.05 -8.26
C LEU A 119 8.10 6.07 -7.15
N ARG A 120 7.71 4.90 -6.65
CA ARG A 120 6.77 4.79 -5.52
C ARG A 120 7.30 5.45 -4.25
N GLN A 121 8.59 5.30 -3.94
CA GLN A 121 9.22 5.96 -2.79
C GLN A 121 9.30 7.48 -2.94
N ILE A 122 9.55 7.98 -4.17
CA ILE A 122 9.50 9.41 -4.47
C ILE A 122 8.10 9.95 -4.19
N SER A 123 7.07 9.31 -4.76
CA SER A 123 5.66 9.68 -4.59
C SER A 123 5.25 9.66 -3.11
N LYS A 124 5.65 8.61 -2.36
CA LYS A 124 5.36 8.48 -0.92
C LYS A 124 5.96 9.62 -0.10
N ARG A 125 7.24 9.96 -0.34
CA ARG A 125 7.96 10.98 0.45
C ARG A 125 7.53 12.40 0.12
N GLN A 126 7.26 12.67 -1.15
CA GLN A 126 6.79 13.99 -1.58
C GLN A 126 5.32 14.21 -1.21
N ARG A 127 4.57 13.14 -0.89
CA ARG A 127 3.12 13.19 -0.63
C ARG A 127 2.34 13.86 -1.77
N MET A 128 2.87 13.77 -3.00
CA MET A 128 2.29 14.34 -4.21
C MET A 128 2.13 13.25 -5.27
N THR A 129 0.98 13.27 -5.95
CA THR A 129 0.73 12.41 -7.11
C THR A 129 1.11 13.15 -8.39
N ASN A 130 1.99 12.53 -9.17
CA ASN A 130 2.40 13.07 -10.45
C ASN A 130 1.92 12.13 -11.55
N GLU A 131 1.04 12.62 -12.43
CA GLU A 131 0.46 11.84 -13.52
C GLU A 131 1.54 11.19 -14.41
N SER A 132 2.66 11.89 -14.62
CA SER A 132 3.77 11.35 -15.41
C SER A 132 4.45 10.17 -14.71
N PHE A 133 4.66 10.25 -13.40
CA PHE A 133 5.23 9.14 -12.64
C PHE A 133 4.29 7.94 -12.60
N ILE A 134 2.98 8.16 -12.49
CA ILE A 134 1.99 7.07 -12.56
C ILE A 134 2.07 6.35 -13.92
N LYS A 135 2.15 7.10 -15.03
CA LYS A 135 2.32 6.51 -16.38
C LYS A 135 3.63 5.73 -16.49
N MET A 136 4.73 6.28 -15.97
CA MET A 136 6.03 5.60 -15.95
C MET A 136 5.99 4.32 -15.10
N GLU A 137 5.37 4.36 -13.92
CA GLU A 137 5.20 3.21 -13.04
C GLU A 137 4.44 2.08 -13.75
N ASN A 138 3.34 2.40 -14.43
CA ASN A 138 2.55 1.42 -15.17
C ASN A 138 3.35 0.79 -16.33
N LEU A 139 4.06 1.58 -17.12
CA LEU A 139 4.90 1.07 -18.21
C LEU A 139 6.02 0.16 -17.71
N LEU A 140 6.65 0.49 -16.58
CA LEU A 140 7.67 -0.36 -15.96
C LEU A 140 7.07 -1.71 -15.53
N LEU A 141 5.89 -1.70 -14.91
CA LEU A 141 5.20 -2.92 -14.48
C LEU A 141 4.79 -3.79 -15.67
N GLU A 142 4.20 -3.19 -16.72
CA GLU A 142 3.85 -3.90 -17.95
C GLU A 142 5.08 -4.57 -18.57
N ARG A 143 6.18 -3.83 -18.68
CA ARG A 143 7.41 -4.37 -19.26
C ARG A 143 8.03 -5.47 -18.39
N ALA A 144 8.05 -5.31 -17.08
CA ALA A 144 8.53 -6.34 -16.16
C ALA A 144 7.67 -7.62 -16.25
N ALA A 145 6.36 -7.47 -16.38
CA ALA A 145 5.44 -8.60 -16.57
C ALA A 145 5.64 -9.29 -17.93
N GLU A 146 5.87 -8.52 -19.01
CA GLU A 146 6.23 -9.08 -20.33
C GLU A 146 7.52 -9.94 -20.27
N LEU A 147 8.46 -9.57 -19.40
CA LEU A 147 9.70 -10.33 -19.15
C LEU A 147 9.50 -11.53 -18.20
N GLY A 148 8.30 -11.72 -17.67
CA GLY A 148 7.96 -12.87 -16.82
C GLY A 148 8.19 -12.65 -15.32
N ASP A 149 8.23 -11.40 -14.85
CA ASP A 149 8.34 -11.09 -13.43
C ASP A 149 7.02 -11.36 -12.68
N ASN A 150 7.06 -12.28 -11.72
CA ASN A 150 5.87 -12.72 -10.99
C ASN A 150 5.26 -11.61 -10.11
N ASP A 151 6.07 -10.72 -9.55
CA ASP A 151 5.58 -9.58 -8.76
C ASP A 151 4.83 -8.59 -9.63
N ALA A 152 5.40 -8.25 -10.80
CA ALA A 152 4.77 -7.38 -11.78
C ALA A 152 3.45 -7.98 -12.30
N ILE A 153 3.47 -9.26 -12.68
CA ILE A 153 2.27 -9.99 -13.13
C ILE A 153 1.20 -9.96 -12.02
N SER A 154 1.59 -10.23 -10.78
CA SER A 154 0.66 -10.23 -9.65
C SER A 154 0.03 -8.85 -9.42
N MET A 155 0.81 -7.78 -9.50
CA MET A 155 0.31 -6.41 -9.32
C MET A 155 -0.65 -6.00 -10.44
N LEU A 156 -0.33 -6.31 -11.69
CA LEU A 156 -1.20 -6.01 -12.83
C LEU A 156 -2.52 -6.79 -12.74
N CYS A 157 -2.46 -8.09 -12.44
CA CYS A 157 -3.67 -8.90 -12.27
C CYS A 157 -4.54 -8.36 -11.14
N PHE A 158 -3.94 -7.98 -10.01
CA PHE A 158 -4.67 -7.39 -8.89
C PHE A 158 -5.41 -6.12 -9.30
N ASN A 159 -4.74 -5.20 -10.01
CA ASN A 159 -5.36 -3.96 -10.49
C ASN A 159 -6.55 -4.26 -11.41
N ILE A 160 -6.37 -5.14 -12.40
CA ILE A 160 -7.44 -5.54 -13.34
C ILE A 160 -8.65 -6.11 -12.58
N LEU A 161 -8.41 -7.01 -11.61
CA LEU A 161 -9.48 -7.68 -10.85
C LEU A 161 -10.18 -6.76 -9.84
N LYS A 162 -9.46 -5.77 -9.32
CA LYS A 162 -9.99 -4.77 -8.40
C LYS A 162 -10.90 -3.78 -9.13
N ASP A 163 -10.46 -3.28 -10.30
CA ASP A 163 -11.18 -2.27 -11.06
C ASP A 163 -12.40 -2.86 -11.79
N ASN A 164 -12.33 -4.13 -12.20
CA ASN A 164 -13.40 -4.82 -12.91
C ASN A 164 -14.18 -5.82 -12.03
N ALA A 165 -14.50 -5.42 -10.80
CA ALA A 165 -15.19 -6.30 -9.83
C ALA A 165 -16.53 -6.87 -10.34
N SER A 166 -17.19 -6.20 -11.31
CA SER A 166 -18.51 -6.55 -11.86
C SER A 166 -18.47 -7.18 -13.26
N GLY A 167 -17.31 -7.18 -13.93
CA GLY A 167 -17.18 -7.52 -15.36
C GLY A 167 -16.69 -8.95 -15.60
N GLU A 168 -17.51 -9.96 -15.38
CA GLU A 168 -17.08 -11.38 -15.52
C GLU A 168 -16.81 -11.82 -16.97
N ASN A 169 -17.33 -11.08 -17.95
CA ASN A 169 -17.25 -11.44 -19.37
C ASN A 169 -16.08 -10.79 -20.13
N ASP A 170 -15.26 -10.01 -19.46
CA ASP A 170 -14.09 -9.40 -20.08
C ASP A 170 -12.95 -10.43 -20.26
N GLY A 171 -12.31 -10.39 -21.43
CA GLY A 171 -11.19 -11.29 -21.77
C GLY A 171 -10.01 -11.10 -20.80
N ASP A 172 -9.79 -9.87 -20.36
CA ASP A 172 -8.66 -9.50 -19.49
C ASP A 172 -8.88 -10.03 -18.08
N VAL A 173 -10.11 -9.94 -17.56
CA VAL A 173 -10.49 -10.52 -16.26
C VAL A 173 -10.31 -12.03 -16.23
N LYS A 174 -10.69 -12.74 -17.32
CA LYS A 174 -10.50 -14.20 -17.41
C LYS A 174 -9.01 -14.57 -17.41
N ASN A 175 -8.19 -13.82 -18.14
CA ASN A 175 -6.74 -14.05 -18.19
C ASN A 175 -6.07 -13.73 -16.84
N ALA A 176 -6.44 -12.62 -16.20
CA ALA A 176 -5.94 -12.25 -14.87
C ALA A 176 -6.30 -13.32 -13.83
N LYS A 177 -7.54 -13.84 -13.84
CA LYS A 177 -7.94 -14.97 -12.97
C LYS A 177 -7.09 -16.21 -13.22
N LYS A 178 -6.77 -16.53 -14.48
CA LYS A 178 -5.93 -17.68 -14.83
C LYS A 178 -4.51 -17.51 -14.29
N LEU A 179 -3.89 -16.35 -14.53
CA LEU A 179 -2.57 -16.00 -14.02
C LEU A 179 -2.47 -16.07 -12.50
N VAL A 180 -3.46 -15.51 -11.82
CA VAL A 180 -3.51 -15.55 -10.36
C VAL A 180 -3.55 -17.00 -9.86
N LYS A 181 -4.29 -17.90 -10.54
CA LYS A 181 -4.28 -19.33 -10.18
C LYS A 181 -2.89 -19.95 -10.34
N GLU A 182 -2.23 -19.72 -11.47
CA GLU A 182 -0.86 -20.21 -11.72
C GLU A 182 0.12 -19.69 -10.64
N LEU A 183 0.01 -18.42 -10.24
CA LEU A 183 0.83 -17.84 -9.16
C LEU A 183 0.48 -18.35 -7.75
N LEU A 184 -0.78 -18.71 -7.51
CA LEU A 184 -1.21 -19.31 -6.24
C LEU A 184 -0.74 -20.77 -6.10
N GLU A 185 -0.62 -21.51 -7.21
CA GLU A 185 -0.09 -22.89 -7.23
C GLU A 185 1.38 -22.95 -6.80
N ILE A 186 2.18 -21.94 -7.17
CA ILE A 186 3.57 -21.79 -6.71
C ILE A 186 3.69 -21.04 -5.37
N GLU A 187 2.57 -20.78 -4.70
CA GLU A 187 2.48 -20.05 -3.42
C GLU A 187 3.21 -18.70 -3.42
N HIS A 188 3.11 -17.95 -4.53
CA HIS A 188 3.79 -16.68 -4.67
C HIS A 188 3.36 -15.67 -3.58
N PRO A 189 4.29 -15.13 -2.75
CA PRO A 189 3.93 -14.33 -1.57
C PRO A 189 3.08 -13.10 -1.89
N LEU A 190 3.50 -12.28 -2.85
CA LEU A 190 2.76 -11.06 -3.19
C LEU A 190 1.35 -11.38 -3.71
N THR A 191 1.19 -12.50 -4.42
CA THR A 191 -0.11 -12.94 -4.93
C THR A 191 -1.04 -13.38 -3.81
N LEU A 192 -0.55 -14.14 -2.83
CA LEU A 192 -1.34 -14.52 -1.65
C LEU A 192 -1.88 -13.28 -0.92
N LYS A 193 -1.00 -12.30 -0.68
CA LYS A 193 -1.36 -11.02 -0.06
C LYS A 193 -2.39 -10.25 -0.89
N ASN A 194 -2.16 -10.11 -2.20
CA ASN A 194 -3.07 -9.39 -3.10
C ASN A 194 -4.43 -10.06 -3.25
N VAL A 195 -4.50 -11.39 -3.25
CA VAL A 195 -5.78 -12.11 -3.27
C VAL A 195 -6.52 -11.91 -1.95
N GLY A 196 -5.82 -11.91 -0.81
CA GLY A 196 -6.39 -11.51 0.48
C GLY A 196 -6.99 -10.10 0.44
N ASP A 197 -6.26 -9.13 -0.14
CA ASP A 197 -6.76 -7.75 -0.31
C ASP A 197 -8.03 -7.70 -1.20
N LEU A 198 -8.10 -8.51 -2.27
CA LEU A 198 -9.31 -8.61 -3.11
C LEU A 198 -10.50 -9.17 -2.34
N CYS A 199 -10.29 -10.18 -1.49
CA CYS A 199 -11.33 -10.75 -0.65
C CYS A 199 -11.88 -9.72 0.35
N VAL A 200 -11.01 -8.89 0.95
CA VAL A 200 -11.45 -7.77 1.82
C VAL A 200 -12.30 -6.77 1.06
N VAL A 201 -11.89 -6.38 -0.15
CA VAL A 201 -12.68 -5.47 -1.01
C VAL A 201 -14.06 -6.05 -1.35
N ARG A 202 -14.16 -7.38 -1.46
CA ARG A 202 -15.41 -8.10 -1.72
C ARG A 202 -16.20 -8.45 -0.45
N HIS A 203 -15.75 -7.98 0.72
CA HIS A 203 -16.34 -8.30 2.03
C HIS A 203 -16.34 -9.80 2.40
N ASP A 204 -15.44 -10.59 1.82
CA ASP A 204 -15.22 -11.99 2.19
C ASP A 204 -14.05 -12.10 3.18
N ASN A 205 -14.34 -11.78 4.44
CA ASN A 205 -13.34 -11.74 5.51
C ASN A 205 -12.75 -13.11 5.84
N ASN A 206 -13.51 -14.20 5.64
CA ASN A 206 -13.05 -15.55 5.96
C ASN A 206 -11.98 -16.03 4.97
N GLU A 207 -12.24 -15.85 3.67
CA GLU A 207 -11.24 -16.13 2.64
C GLU A 207 -10.03 -15.20 2.76
N ALA A 208 -10.24 -13.91 3.04
CA ALA A 208 -9.15 -12.97 3.28
C ALA A 208 -8.20 -13.46 4.38
N LYS A 209 -8.75 -13.83 5.55
CA LYS A 209 -7.96 -14.40 6.66
C LYS A 209 -7.20 -15.66 6.24
N ARG A 210 -7.81 -16.54 5.43
CA ARG A 210 -7.15 -17.76 4.93
C ARG A 210 -5.92 -17.43 4.08
N TYR A 211 -6.06 -16.53 3.10
CA TYR A 211 -4.94 -16.15 2.23
C TYR A 211 -3.85 -15.39 2.97
N TYR A 212 -4.20 -14.51 3.91
CA TYR A 212 -3.23 -13.82 4.76
C TYR A 212 -2.46 -14.77 5.67
N ASN A 213 -3.13 -15.74 6.29
CA ASN A 213 -2.43 -16.74 7.09
C ASN A 213 -1.53 -17.62 6.24
N LYS A 214 -1.96 -17.99 5.02
CA LYS A 214 -1.10 -18.72 4.07
C LYS A 214 0.13 -17.90 3.68
N PHE A 215 -0.04 -16.61 3.39
CA PHE A 215 1.08 -15.69 3.15
C PHE A 215 2.07 -15.66 4.32
N LEU A 216 1.57 -15.50 5.55
CA LEU A 216 2.41 -15.48 6.74
C LEU A 216 3.17 -16.80 6.93
N GLN A 217 2.53 -17.95 6.67
CA GLN A 217 3.19 -19.25 6.72
C GLN A 217 4.31 -19.37 5.70
N THR A 218 4.05 -19.01 4.44
CA THR A 218 5.05 -19.06 3.36
C THR A 218 6.26 -18.17 3.67
N VAL A 219 6.00 -16.94 4.13
CA VAL A 219 7.08 -15.96 4.38
C VAL A 219 7.83 -16.22 5.67
N LEU A 220 7.18 -16.71 6.74
CA LEU A 220 7.84 -17.01 8.01
C LEU A 220 8.57 -18.35 8.02
N HIS A 221 8.25 -19.27 7.10
CA HIS A 221 8.96 -20.55 6.94
C HIS A 221 10.08 -20.48 5.90
N GLY A 222 10.06 -19.49 5.02
CA GLY A 222 11.21 -19.20 4.16
C GLY A 222 12.35 -18.61 5.00
N ASN A 223 13.53 -19.21 4.96
CA ASN A 223 14.76 -18.71 5.60
C ASN A 223 15.32 -17.43 4.95
N ASP A 224 14.50 -16.67 4.23
CA ASP A 224 14.94 -15.46 3.55
C ASP A 224 14.87 -14.27 4.51
N ASP A 225 16.03 -13.91 5.07
CA ASP A 225 16.30 -12.66 5.79
C ASP A 225 16.14 -11.40 4.91
N ASN A 226 15.37 -11.48 3.82
CA ASN A 226 15.15 -10.40 2.89
C ASN A 226 14.20 -9.36 3.48
N ASN A 227 14.75 -8.18 3.77
CA ASN A 227 14.05 -6.95 4.18
C ASN A 227 12.84 -6.59 3.30
N SER A 228 12.77 -7.09 2.06
CA SER A 228 11.66 -6.82 1.12
C SER A 228 10.29 -7.29 1.64
N ASN A 229 10.25 -8.37 2.43
CA ASN A 229 8.98 -8.94 2.91
C ASN A 229 8.46 -8.29 4.20
N VAL A 230 9.31 -7.62 4.98
CA VAL A 230 8.94 -7.03 6.28
C VAL A 230 7.75 -6.07 6.16
N LEU A 231 7.76 -5.23 5.13
CA LEU A 231 6.67 -4.30 4.86
C LEU A 231 5.36 -5.03 4.52
N LEU A 232 5.42 -6.10 3.72
CA LEU A 232 4.25 -6.89 3.35
C LEU A 232 3.67 -7.64 4.56
N ILE A 233 4.53 -8.20 5.42
CA ILE A 233 4.12 -8.83 6.69
C ILE A 233 3.39 -7.82 7.57
N GLY A 234 3.92 -6.61 7.72
CA GLY A 234 3.28 -5.52 8.46
C GLY A 234 1.90 -5.17 7.91
N GLN A 235 1.79 -5.00 6.59
CA GLN A 235 0.51 -4.74 5.94
C GLN A 235 -0.51 -5.87 6.19
N VAL A 236 -0.08 -7.13 6.13
CA VAL A 236 -0.96 -8.27 6.40
C VAL A 236 -1.42 -8.31 7.85
N TYR A 237 -0.53 -8.07 8.82
CA TYR A 237 -0.95 -7.96 10.21
C TYR A 237 -1.90 -6.78 10.45
N GLU A 238 -1.65 -5.62 9.84
CA GLU A 238 -2.56 -4.48 9.93
C GLU A 238 -3.95 -4.84 9.39
N LYS A 239 -4.02 -5.54 8.26
CA LYS A 239 -5.28 -5.99 7.64
C LYS A 239 -6.02 -7.05 8.46
N LEU A 240 -5.29 -8.03 9.01
CA LEU A 240 -5.88 -9.00 9.93
C LEU A 240 -6.46 -8.32 11.17
N GLY A 241 -5.74 -7.32 11.72
CA GLY A 241 -6.26 -6.51 12.82
C GLY A 241 -7.52 -5.73 12.45
N GLU A 242 -7.55 -5.11 11.26
CA GLU A 242 -8.76 -4.43 10.75
C GLU A 242 -9.97 -5.38 10.65
N ILE A 243 -9.77 -6.60 10.14
CA ILE A 243 -10.83 -7.62 10.02
C ILE A 243 -11.33 -8.04 11.40
N GLU A 244 -10.44 -8.44 12.31
CA GLU A 244 -10.83 -8.88 13.65
C GLU A 244 -11.53 -7.77 14.44
N TYR A 245 -11.10 -6.52 14.26
CA TYR A 245 -11.74 -5.36 14.87
C TYR A 245 -13.18 -5.16 14.37
N GLN A 246 -13.40 -5.32 13.06
CA GLN A 246 -14.75 -5.23 12.46
C GLN A 246 -15.66 -6.38 12.93
N GLU A 247 -15.10 -7.55 13.19
CA GLU A 247 -15.81 -8.71 13.74
C GLU A 247 -16.04 -8.63 15.26
N GLY A 248 -15.52 -7.60 15.94
CA GLY A 248 -15.65 -7.40 17.39
C GLY A 248 -14.63 -8.17 18.24
N ASN A 249 -13.65 -8.82 17.63
CA ASN A 249 -12.59 -9.58 18.31
C ASN A 249 -11.42 -8.65 18.71
N PHE A 250 -11.66 -7.72 19.63
CA PHE A 250 -10.69 -6.67 19.97
C PHE A 250 -9.34 -7.20 20.48
N LEU A 251 -9.32 -8.30 21.24
CA LEU A 251 -8.08 -8.90 21.75
C LEU A 251 -7.17 -9.41 20.61
N LYS A 252 -7.75 -10.08 19.61
CA LYS A 252 -6.98 -10.54 18.44
C LYS A 252 -6.53 -9.37 17.57
N ALA A 253 -7.39 -8.37 17.40
CA ALA A 253 -7.03 -7.17 16.66
C ALA A 253 -5.83 -6.45 17.30
N GLU A 254 -5.85 -6.32 18.62
CA GLU A 254 -4.74 -5.78 19.41
C GLU A 254 -3.45 -6.57 19.19
N GLU A 255 -3.49 -7.90 19.30
CA GLU A 255 -2.33 -8.76 19.05
C GLU A 255 -1.72 -8.55 17.66
N TYR A 256 -2.55 -8.46 16.62
CA TYR A 256 -2.08 -8.25 15.25
C TYR A 256 -1.46 -6.87 15.06
N TRP A 257 -2.09 -5.81 15.57
CA TRP A 257 -1.51 -4.46 15.46
C TRP A 257 -0.23 -4.30 16.27
N LEU A 258 -0.10 -4.94 17.43
CA LEU A 258 1.15 -4.98 18.18
C LEU A 258 2.26 -5.70 17.41
N LYS A 259 1.94 -6.81 16.72
CA LYS A 259 2.88 -7.49 15.81
C LYS A 259 3.32 -6.58 14.67
N CYS A 260 2.38 -5.84 14.05
CA CYS A 260 2.68 -4.88 13.00
C CYS A 260 3.63 -3.77 13.48
N ILE A 261 3.35 -3.15 14.64
CA ILE A 261 4.19 -2.08 15.20
C ILE A 261 5.60 -2.57 15.54
N LYS A 262 5.75 -3.82 15.98
CA LYS A 262 7.05 -4.40 16.33
C LYS A 262 7.99 -4.53 15.12
N ILE A 263 7.44 -4.72 13.92
CA ILE A 263 8.23 -4.96 12.70
C ILE A 263 8.31 -3.75 11.77
N CYS A 264 7.29 -2.89 11.75
CA CYS A 264 7.22 -1.75 10.85
C CYS A 264 7.75 -0.47 11.48
N LYS A 265 8.31 0.39 10.64
CA LYS A 265 8.56 1.79 11.00
C LYS A 265 7.22 2.51 11.21
N LEU A 266 7.20 3.50 12.09
CA LEU A 266 6.01 4.28 12.41
C LEU A 266 5.28 4.81 11.16
N GLU A 267 6.03 5.29 10.15
CA GLU A 267 5.51 5.78 8.87
C GLU A 267 4.65 4.76 8.09
N ASP A 268 4.89 3.47 8.30
CA ASP A 268 4.27 2.36 7.57
C ASP A 268 3.08 1.72 8.29
N CYS A 269 2.87 2.03 9.58
CA CYS A 269 1.85 1.39 10.42
C CYS A 269 0.99 2.39 11.22
N ASN A 270 0.82 3.61 10.70
CA ASN A 270 0.03 4.67 11.34
C ASN A 270 -1.38 4.23 11.74
N LYS A 271 -2.05 3.41 10.91
CA LYS A 271 -3.40 2.92 11.24
C LYS A 271 -3.38 1.95 12.41
N SER A 272 -2.40 1.06 12.46
CA SER A 272 -2.20 0.14 13.58
C SER A 272 -2.06 0.91 14.91
N TYR A 273 -1.24 1.97 14.95
CA TYR A 273 -1.14 2.86 16.12
C TYR A 273 -2.49 3.53 16.44
N PHE A 274 -3.18 4.04 15.43
CA PHE A 274 -4.46 4.73 15.62
C PHE A 274 -5.53 3.80 16.21
N TYR A 275 -5.71 2.61 15.65
CA TYR A 275 -6.73 1.69 16.14
C TYR A 275 -6.40 1.11 17.52
N LEU A 276 -5.13 0.85 17.82
CA LEU A 276 -4.72 0.52 19.19
C LEU A 276 -5.03 1.68 20.16
N GLY A 277 -4.80 2.92 19.74
CA GLY A 277 -5.20 4.10 20.50
C GLY A 277 -6.69 4.09 20.82
N LYS A 278 -7.53 3.70 19.86
CA LYS A 278 -8.98 3.55 20.08
C LYS A 278 -9.34 2.42 21.05
N ILE A 279 -8.69 1.26 20.96
CA ILE A 279 -8.90 0.15 21.90
C ILE A 279 -8.61 0.60 23.34
N TYR A 280 -7.48 1.30 23.53
CA TYR A 280 -7.05 1.74 24.85
C TYR A 280 -7.72 3.02 25.36
N LEU A 281 -8.61 3.64 24.58
CA LEU A 281 -9.17 4.95 24.89
C LEU A 281 -9.83 4.99 26.27
N ASN A 282 -10.59 3.95 26.62
CA ASN A 282 -11.35 3.88 27.87
C ASN A 282 -10.61 3.14 28.99
N SER A 283 -9.68 2.24 28.66
CA SER A 283 -8.94 1.44 29.65
C SER A 283 -7.64 2.11 30.10
N GLU A 284 -6.85 2.63 29.15
CA GLU A 284 -5.52 3.20 29.38
C GLU A 284 -5.37 4.53 28.62
N PRO A 285 -6.05 5.62 29.04
CA PRO A 285 -6.10 6.88 28.28
C PRO A 285 -4.73 7.53 28.07
N LEU A 286 -3.78 7.33 28.98
CA LEU A 286 -2.40 7.80 28.81
C LEU A 286 -1.67 7.07 27.67
N LYS A 287 -1.88 5.76 27.55
CA LYS A 287 -1.30 4.96 26.46
C LYS A 287 -1.95 5.31 25.13
N SER A 288 -3.28 5.46 25.14
CA SER A 288 -4.06 5.93 24.00
C SER A 288 -3.54 7.27 23.46
N LYS A 289 -3.27 8.23 24.37
CA LYS A 289 -2.69 9.53 24.02
C LYS A 289 -1.34 9.39 23.31
N VAL A 290 -0.40 8.63 23.86
CA VAL A 290 0.92 8.44 23.23
C VAL A 290 0.81 7.83 21.84
N LEU A 291 -0.08 6.84 21.66
CA LEU A 291 -0.32 6.22 20.37
C LEU A 291 -0.88 7.21 19.35
N PHE A 292 -1.86 8.03 19.75
CA PHE A 292 -2.39 9.06 18.86
C PHE A 292 -1.39 10.18 18.57
N GLU A 293 -0.57 10.60 19.54
CA GLU A 293 0.50 11.60 19.32
C GLU A 293 1.53 11.10 18.30
N ASN A 294 1.86 9.81 18.32
CA ASN A 294 2.71 9.18 17.31
C ASN A 294 2.06 9.25 15.91
N CYS A 295 0.77 8.93 15.80
CA CYS A 295 0.02 9.07 14.54
C CYS A 295 -0.01 10.52 14.04
N ALA A 296 -0.31 11.46 14.94
CA ALA A 296 -0.40 12.88 14.64
C ALA A 296 0.93 13.44 14.13
N THR A 297 2.06 12.98 14.69
CA THR A 297 3.41 13.36 14.23
C THR A 297 3.67 12.96 12.78
N GLN A 298 3.06 11.86 12.32
CA GLN A 298 3.13 11.44 10.91
C GLN A 298 2.13 12.17 10.00
N GLY A 299 1.29 13.05 10.56
CA GLY A 299 0.23 13.75 9.84
C GLY A 299 -1.01 12.89 9.58
N PHE A 300 -1.25 11.88 10.41
CA PHE A 300 -2.47 11.08 10.35
C PHE A 300 -3.66 11.88 10.90
N LYS A 301 -4.44 12.47 9.98
CA LYS A 301 -5.47 13.48 10.28
C LYS A 301 -6.54 13.01 11.26
N GLU A 302 -6.93 11.74 11.21
CA GLU A 302 -7.99 11.18 12.06
C GLU A 302 -7.59 11.20 13.55
N ALA A 303 -6.29 11.25 13.86
CA ALA A 303 -5.80 11.31 15.23
C ALA A 303 -6.06 12.65 15.92
N PHE A 304 -6.10 13.77 15.18
CA PHE A 304 -6.23 15.11 15.78
C PHE A 304 -7.52 15.26 16.57
N LYS A 305 -8.63 14.78 15.99
CA LYS A 305 -9.93 14.80 16.63
C LYS A 305 -9.95 13.95 17.90
N GLU A 306 -9.44 12.72 17.83
CA GLU A 306 -9.40 11.81 18.98
C GLU A 306 -8.52 12.37 20.10
N LEU A 307 -7.37 12.98 19.78
CA LEU A 307 -6.52 13.70 20.74
C LEU A 307 -7.23 14.88 21.39
N GLY A 308 -7.93 15.71 20.60
CA GLY A 308 -8.68 16.84 21.12
C GLY A 308 -9.75 16.39 22.12
N PHE A 309 -10.54 15.37 21.77
CA PHE A 309 -11.55 14.83 22.68
C PHE A 309 -10.95 14.11 23.89
N LEU A 310 -9.82 13.44 23.74
CA LEU A 310 -9.11 12.79 24.84
C LEU A 310 -8.59 13.82 25.86
N GLU A 311 -7.93 14.88 25.40
CA GLU A 311 -7.47 15.99 26.25
C GLU A 311 -8.64 16.71 26.93
N MET A 312 -9.74 16.94 26.21
CA MET A 312 -10.93 17.61 26.74
C MET A 312 -11.69 16.75 27.75
N ASN A 313 -11.95 15.47 27.43
CA ASN A 313 -12.86 14.63 28.21
C ASN A 313 -12.17 13.95 29.39
N TYR A 314 -10.98 13.39 29.18
CA TYR A 314 -10.25 12.63 30.20
C TYR A 314 -9.31 13.52 31.01
N PHE A 315 -8.45 14.29 30.33
CA PHE A 315 -7.42 15.09 31.01
C PHE A 315 -7.89 16.49 31.43
N LYS A 316 -9.08 16.91 30.99
CA LYS A 316 -9.66 18.24 31.23
C LYS A 316 -8.71 19.40 30.84
N ASN A 317 -7.83 19.15 29.87
CA ASN A 317 -6.88 20.13 29.36
C ASN A 317 -7.46 20.82 28.11
N TYR A 318 -8.30 21.82 28.35
CA TYR A 318 -9.02 22.52 27.29
C TYR A 318 -8.10 23.34 26.37
N ASP A 319 -6.99 23.90 26.89
CA ASP A 319 -6.06 24.67 26.06
C ASP A 319 -5.34 23.78 25.05
N LYS A 320 -4.85 22.60 25.48
CA LYS A 320 -4.23 21.63 24.57
C LYS A 320 -5.25 20.99 23.63
N ALA A 321 -6.47 20.74 24.09
CA ALA A 321 -7.55 20.25 23.22
C ALA A 321 -7.83 21.23 22.07
N ILE A 322 -7.84 22.54 22.34
CA ILE A 322 -8.02 23.58 21.32
C ILE A 322 -6.93 23.51 20.24
N GLU A 323 -5.67 23.27 20.60
CA GLU A 323 -4.57 23.15 19.63
C GLU A 323 -4.80 21.98 18.67
N TRP A 324 -5.16 20.82 19.20
CA TRP A 324 -5.48 19.65 18.37
C TRP A 324 -6.71 19.88 17.48
N PHE A 325 -7.75 20.49 18.01
CA PHE A 325 -8.93 20.81 17.22
C PHE A 325 -8.65 21.83 16.11
N LYS A 326 -7.77 22.82 16.34
CA LYS A 326 -7.37 23.77 15.28
C LYS A 326 -6.72 23.05 14.10
N LEU A 327 -5.82 22.09 14.36
CA LEU A 327 -5.20 21.28 13.30
C LEU A 327 -6.26 20.51 12.49
N GLY A 328 -7.27 19.95 13.16
CA GLY A 328 -8.40 19.31 12.49
C GLY A 328 -9.30 20.28 11.72
N MET A 329 -9.50 21.50 12.23
CA MET A 329 -10.28 22.56 11.55
C MET A 329 -9.60 23.04 10.27
N GLU A 330 -8.27 23.09 10.21
CA GLU A 330 -7.51 23.38 8.98
C GLU A 330 -7.78 22.34 7.87
N LEU A 331 -8.09 21.10 8.28
CA LEU A 331 -8.49 20.01 7.39
C LEU A 331 -10.01 19.94 7.18
N PHE A 332 -10.76 20.93 7.66
CA PHE A 332 -12.22 21.03 7.57
C PHE A 332 -12.97 19.85 8.24
N ASP A 333 -12.39 19.23 9.28
CA ASP A 333 -13.08 18.23 10.08
C ASP A 333 -14.09 18.89 11.03
N ILE A 334 -15.37 18.69 10.76
CA ILE A 334 -16.48 19.27 11.52
C ILE A 334 -16.51 18.86 12.99
N GLN A 335 -16.14 17.61 13.30
CA GLN A 335 -16.14 17.18 14.70
C GLN A 335 -15.11 17.97 15.52
N CYS A 336 -14.02 18.43 14.88
CA CYS A 336 -13.06 19.32 15.50
C CYS A 336 -13.63 20.74 15.76
N PHE A 337 -14.51 21.26 14.90
CA PHE A 337 -15.20 22.52 15.19
C PHE A 337 -16.09 22.41 16.43
N PHE A 338 -16.78 21.28 16.62
CA PHE A 338 -17.60 21.05 17.81
C PHE A 338 -16.75 21.01 19.08
N GLY A 339 -15.68 20.22 19.07
CA GLY A 339 -14.74 20.13 20.19
C GLY A 339 -14.04 21.46 20.50
N PHE A 340 -13.67 22.23 19.47
CA PHE A 340 -13.11 23.57 19.62
C PHE A 340 -14.10 24.52 20.29
N PHE A 341 -15.37 24.53 19.86
CA PHE A 341 -16.41 25.36 20.45
C PHE A 341 -16.62 25.00 21.92
N GLN A 342 -16.78 23.72 22.23
CA GLN A 342 -16.98 23.24 23.61
C GLN A 342 -15.80 23.63 24.51
N SER A 343 -14.57 23.44 24.04
CA SER A 343 -13.36 23.82 24.79
C SER A 343 -13.28 25.32 25.02
N CYS A 344 -13.59 26.15 24.01
CA CYS A 344 -13.62 27.60 24.15
C CYS A 344 -14.74 28.07 25.09
N TYR A 345 -15.89 27.40 25.08
CA TYR A 345 -17.01 27.68 25.97
C TYR A 345 -16.64 27.43 27.43
N HIS A 346 -15.99 26.29 27.73
CA HIS A 346 -15.47 25.99 29.07
C HIS A 346 -14.45 27.02 29.56
N LEU A 347 -13.59 27.51 28.67
CA LEU A 347 -12.63 28.57 28.98
C LEU A 347 -13.21 30.00 28.92
N LYS A 348 -14.52 30.15 28.69
CA LYS A 348 -15.22 31.45 28.59
C LYS A 348 -14.64 32.37 27.49
N LYS A 349 -14.06 31.80 26.43
CA LYS A 349 -13.51 32.52 25.28
C LYS A 349 -14.62 32.84 24.26
N TRP A 350 -15.57 33.69 24.63
CA TRP A 350 -16.81 33.96 23.88
C TRP A 350 -16.61 34.43 22.44
N GLY A 351 -15.59 35.28 22.20
CA GLY A 351 -15.27 35.76 20.85
C GLY A 351 -14.90 34.61 19.91
N ALA A 352 -14.12 33.64 20.39
CA ALA A 352 -13.73 32.46 19.62
C ALA A 352 -14.95 31.55 19.34
N CYS A 353 -15.84 31.37 20.32
CA CYS A 353 -17.08 30.63 20.13
C CYS A 353 -17.97 31.25 19.05
N SER A 354 -18.14 32.58 19.08
CA SER A 354 -18.94 33.31 18.08
C SER A 354 -18.36 33.13 16.66
N ASN A 355 -17.04 33.24 16.52
CA ASN A 355 -16.37 33.05 15.24
C ASN A 355 -16.50 31.61 14.73
N CYS A 356 -16.33 30.62 15.61
CA CYS A 356 -16.52 29.21 15.26
C CYS A 356 -17.95 28.93 14.77
N LEU A 357 -18.96 29.49 15.45
CA LEU A 357 -20.36 29.31 15.07
C LEU A 357 -20.70 29.98 13.75
N LYS A 358 -20.10 31.15 13.45
CA LYS A 358 -20.20 31.79 12.12
C LYS A 358 -19.59 30.90 11.04
N SER A 359 -18.44 30.28 11.31
CA SER A 359 -17.82 29.33 10.37
C SER A 359 -18.70 28.09 10.16
N LEU A 360 -19.25 27.50 11.22
CA LEU A 360 -20.18 26.35 11.12
C LEU A 360 -21.41 26.67 10.26
N LYS A 361 -22.03 27.84 10.44
CA LYS A 361 -23.15 28.29 9.61
C LYS A 361 -22.82 28.41 8.12
N ARG A 362 -21.57 28.69 7.77
CA ARG A 362 -21.12 28.71 6.35
C ARG A 362 -21.01 27.30 5.76
N PHE A 363 -20.73 26.28 6.58
CA PHE A 363 -20.67 24.88 6.11
C PHE A 363 -22.05 24.27 5.88
N GLU A 364 -23.08 24.77 6.59
CA GLU A 364 -24.47 24.31 6.45
C GLU A 364 -24.99 24.42 5.00
N SER A 365 -24.56 25.44 4.26
CA SER A 365 -24.95 25.64 2.86
C SER A 365 -24.18 24.79 1.85
N VAL A 366 -23.09 24.13 2.26
CA VAL A 366 -22.16 23.44 1.35
C VAL A 366 -22.43 21.94 1.27
N ASN A 367 -22.89 21.30 2.35
CA ASN A 367 -23.11 19.86 2.38
C ASN A 367 -24.29 19.47 3.27
N LYS A 368 -25.24 18.73 2.70
CA LYS A 368 -26.45 18.26 3.40
C LYS A 368 -26.13 17.36 4.61
N SER A 369 -25.09 16.53 4.53
CA SER A 369 -24.66 15.68 5.66
C SER A 369 -24.11 16.48 6.83
N TYR A 370 -23.53 17.64 6.57
CA TYR A 370 -22.98 18.52 7.61
C TYR A 370 -24.07 19.29 8.32
N LYS A 371 -25.12 19.65 7.60
CA LYS A 371 -26.30 20.28 8.16
C LYS A 371 -26.91 19.44 9.29
N ASP A 372 -27.16 18.16 9.05
CA ASP A 372 -27.77 17.28 10.06
C ASP A 372 -26.92 17.20 11.36
N LEU A 373 -25.59 17.12 11.22
CA LEU A 373 -24.67 17.09 12.36
C LEU A 373 -24.61 18.42 13.11
N ILE A 374 -24.63 19.54 12.38
CA ILE A 374 -24.64 20.88 12.97
C ILE A 374 -25.96 21.15 13.69
N ASP A 375 -27.09 20.73 13.12
CA ASP A 375 -28.41 20.88 13.73
C ASP A 375 -28.49 20.07 15.03
N GLN A 376 -28.00 18.82 15.04
CA GLN A 376 -27.89 18.03 16.26
C GLN A 376 -27.02 18.71 17.32
N PHE A 377 -25.87 19.26 16.93
CA PHE A 377 -24.99 19.99 17.84
C PHE A 377 -25.65 21.26 18.40
N LEU A 378 -26.36 22.02 17.58
CA LEU A 378 -27.07 23.23 18.01
C LEU A 378 -28.24 22.91 18.94
N ILE A 379 -28.90 21.76 18.78
CA ILE A 379 -29.93 21.31 19.72
C ILE A 379 -29.31 20.96 21.08
N GLN A 380 -28.17 20.27 21.10
CA GLN A 380 -27.49 19.87 22.34
C GLN A 380 -26.82 21.02 23.10
N THR A 381 -26.58 22.14 22.42
CA THR A 381 -25.90 23.33 22.99
C THR A 381 -26.87 24.46 23.40
N LYS A 382 -28.17 24.31 23.12
CA LYS A 382 -29.25 25.12 23.72
C LYS A 382 -29.55 24.62 25.12
#